data_AF-A0A661YWB8-F1
#
_entry.id   AF-A0A661YWB8-F1
#
_cell.length_a   1.000
_cell.length_b   1.000
_cell.length_c   1.000
_cell.angle_alpha   90.00
_cell.angle_beta   90.00
_cell.angle_gamma   90.00
#
_symmetry.space_group_name_H-M   'P 1'
#
loop_
_entity.id
_entity.type
_entity.pdbx_description
1 polymer ?
#
loop_
_entity_poly.entity_id
_entity_poly.type
_entity_poly.pdbx_seq_one_letter_code
_entity_poly.pdbx_strand_id
1 'polypeptide(L)'
;MNYNSFTYQILIDKISYKLEKLIKMKKHEIQLKHFHWSKLIALVLVFTVALGGSSCKSKKKIAAEKAAIELANQIAQAKASLTDLLRNDNPKTYEEKIAELKRIKDMQLRDPEVEQLIDQVETKLSAEYQEILRKQKEEKKRQELEAQRLKKQAEIDNINAHFINIAQAANAAEANVRIQQTLTYYASPEVPVLLIINIYGDNQKDYDKPTTIDHYLNYLKDVKKYNRQIESIKFDENHKIIEIELIKK
;
A
#
# COMPACT_ATOMS: atom_id res chain seq x y z
N MET A 1 17.70 -7.83 4.64
CA MET A 1 16.63 -7.91 5.65
C MET A 1 15.99 -6.54 5.80
N ASN A 2 14.73 -6.39 5.37
CA ASN A 2 14.08 -5.08 5.19
C ASN A 2 13.27 -4.71 6.45
N TYR A 3 13.93 -4.05 7.41
CA TYR A 3 13.36 -3.66 8.71
C TYR A 3 12.11 -2.75 8.60
N ASN A 4 11.94 -2.05 7.46
CA ASN A 4 10.80 -1.16 7.24
C ASN A 4 9.50 -1.91 6.89
N SER A 5 9.56 -3.07 6.22
CA SER A 5 8.32 -3.79 5.87
C SER A 5 7.60 -4.36 7.09
N PHE A 6 8.34 -4.69 8.14
CA PHE A 6 7.80 -5.30 9.36
C PHE A 6 7.13 -4.26 10.27
N THR A 7 7.67 -3.05 10.34
CA THR A 7 7.12 -1.96 11.16
C THR A 7 5.81 -1.43 10.58
N TYR A 8 5.68 -1.34 9.26
CA TYR A 8 4.41 -0.96 8.61
C TYR A 8 3.31 -2.03 8.77
N GLN A 9 3.66 -3.31 8.70
CA GLN A 9 2.69 -4.39 8.93
C GLN A 9 2.14 -4.36 10.36
N ILE A 10 3.02 -4.16 11.36
CA ILE A 10 2.62 -4.02 12.77
C ILE A 10 1.69 -2.81 12.97
N LEU A 11 1.92 -1.71 12.25
CA LEU A 11 1.08 -0.52 12.36
C LEU A 11 -0.32 -0.76 11.77
N ILE A 12 -0.40 -1.42 10.61
CA ILE A 12 -1.66 -1.79 9.95
C ILE A 12 -2.44 -2.77 10.83
N ASP A 13 -1.79 -3.79 11.39
CA ASP A 13 -2.44 -4.78 12.25
C ASP A 13 -2.99 -4.13 13.53
N LYS A 14 -2.25 -3.18 14.12
CA LYS A 14 -2.72 -2.41 15.28
C LYS A 14 -3.93 -1.53 14.96
N ILE A 15 -3.95 -0.90 13.79
CA ILE A 15 -5.07 -0.06 13.34
C ILE A 15 -6.29 -0.92 13.04
N SER A 16 -6.12 -2.04 12.33
CA SER A 16 -7.19 -2.99 12.03
C SER A 16 -7.81 -3.56 13.31
N TYR A 17 -6.98 -4.02 14.26
CA TYR A 17 -7.44 -4.50 15.57
C TYR A 17 -8.22 -3.44 16.36
N LYS A 18 -7.78 -2.17 16.32
CA LYS A 18 -8.48 -1.06 16.98
C LYS A 18 -9.83 -0.79 16.33
N LEU A 19 -9.93 -0.85 15.01
CA LEU A 19 -11.17 -0.73 14.24
C LEU A 19 -12.15 -1.88 14.52
N GLU A 20 -11.68 -3.13 14.48
CA GLU A 20 -12.49 -4.30 14.82
C GLU A 20 -13.03 -4.23 16.25
N LYS A 21 -12.19 -3.82 17.21
CA LYS A 21 -12.62 -3.64 18.60
C LYS A 21 -13.68 -2.54 18.72
N LEU A 22 -13.53 -1.42 18.01
CA LEU A 22 -14.53 -0.35 17.98
C LEU A 22 -15.86 -0.80 17.37
N ILE A 23 -15.81 -1.57 16.27
CA ILE A 23 -17.00 -2.14 15.62
C ILE A 23 -17.70 -3.13 16.57
N LYS A 24 -16.94 -3.99 17.24
CA LYS A 24 -17.47 -4.96 18.20
C LYS A 24 -18.09 -4.29 19.43
N MET A 25 -17.47 -3.23 19.95
CA MET A 25 -18.05 -2.43 21.05
C MET A 25 -19.33 -1.71 20.62
N LYS A 26 -19.37 -1.12 19.43
CA LYS A 26 -20.58 -0.47 18.90
C LYS A 26 -21.72 -1.46 18.67
N LYS A 27 -21.42 -2.66 18.17
CA LYS A 27 -22.38 -3.76 18.05
C LYS A 27 -22.90 -4.22 19.43
N HIS A 28 -22.03 -4.25 20.43
CA HIS A 28 -22.42 -4.59 21.81
C HIS A 28 -23.26 -3.49 22.47
N GLU A 29 -22.98 -2.21 22.23
CA GLU A 29 -23.81 -1.09 22.70
C GLU A 29 -25.21 -1.11 22.06
N ILE A 30 -25.31 -1.44 20.77
CA ILE A 30 -26.60 -1.58 20.07
C ILE A 30 -27.40 -2.76 20.65
N GLN A 31 -26.73 -3.88 20.94
CA GLN A 31 -27.35 -5.06 21.59
C GLN A 31 -27.78 -4.76 23.04
N LEU A 32 -26.98 -4.01 23.81
CA LEU A 32 -27.30 -3.64 25.19
C LEU A 32 -28.49 -2.67 25.27
N LYS A 33 -28.56 -1.71 24.33
CA LYS A 33 -29.69 -0.76 24.21
C LYS A 33 -30.99 -1.45 23.79
N HIS A 34 -30.92 -2.52 22.98
CA HIS A 34 -32.10 -3.33 22.64
C HIS A 34 -32.59 -4.22 23.80
N PHE A 35 -31.71 -4.65 24.71
CA PHE A 35 -32.08 -5.54 25.82
C PHE A 35 -32.62 -4.80 27.06
N HIS A 36 -32.21 -3.55 27.31
CA HIS A 36 -32.66 -2.79 28.48
C HIS A 36 -33.94 -1.95 28.26
N TRP A 37 -34.41 -1.81 27.02
CA TRP A 37 -35.57 -0.95 26.74
C TRP A 37 -36.93 -1.65 26.81
N SER A 38 -36.98 -2.99 26.87
CA SER A 38 -38.26 -3.73 26.98
C SER A 38 -38.72 -4.02 28.42
N LYS A 39 -37.94 -3.65 29.44
CA LYS A 39 -38.26 -3.95 30.86
C LYS A 39 -38.25 -2.74 31.82
N LEU A 40 -38.08 -1.52 31.32
CA LEU A 40 -38.06 -0.29 32.14
C LEU A 40 -39.22 0.68 31.83
N ILE A 41 -40.39 0.15 31.46
CA ILE A 41 -41.66 0.88 31.43
C ILE A 41 -42.69 0.06 32.24
N ALA A 42 -42.45 -0.12 33.54
CA ALA A 42 -43.45 -0.67 34.47
C ALA A 42 -43.02 -0.55 35.94
N LEU A 43 -42.61 0.63 36.44
CA LEU A 43 -42.71 0.94 37.87
C LEU A 43 -42.29 2.39 38.17
N VAL A 44 -43.27 3.20 38.58
CA VAL A 44 -43.26 4.12 39.74
C VAL A 44 -44.37 5.12 39.49
N LEU A 45 -45.55 4.71 39.98
CA LEU A 45 -46.74 5.51 40.22
C LEU A 45 -46.81 5.72 41.74
N VAL A 46 -47.25 6.91 42.14
CA VAL A 46 -47.63 7.33 43.51
C VAL A 46 -46.51 7.84 44.42
N PHE A 47 -46.34 9.17 44.45
CA PHE A 47 -46.40 9.92 45.70
C PHE A 47 -46.94 11.34 45.45
N THR A 48 -47.73 11.82 46.40
CA THR A 48 -48.80 12.82 46.28
C THR A 48 -48.38 14.29 46.45
N VAL A 49 -48.94 15.12 45.56
CA VAL A 49 -49.70 16.38 45.78
C VAL A 49 -49.10 17.56 46.61
N ALA A 50 -48.97 18.67 45.85
CA ALA A 50 -49.23 20.09 46.13
C ALA A 50 -48.39 20.90 47.13
N LEU A 51 -47.63 21.86 46.57
CA LEU A 51 -47.76 23.32 46.76
C LEU A 51 -47.32 23.96 45.41
N GLY A 52 -48.16 24.65 44.62
CA GLY A 52 -48.59 26.02 44.89
C GLY A 52 -47.66 27.00 44.14
N GLY A 53 -48.00 27.40 42.91
CA GLY A 53 -47.21 28.37 42.14
C GLY A 53 -47.60 28.49 40.66
N SER A 54 -48.74 29.11 40.39
CA SER A 54 -49.23 29.47 39.06
C SER A 54 -48.38 30.56 38.40
N SER A 55 -47.12 30.28 38.04
CA SER A 55 -46.25 31.24 37.31
C SER A 55 -45.05 30.56 36.63
N CYS A 56 -45.28 29.54 35.79
CA CYS A 56 -44.20 28.83 35.11
C CYS A 56 -44.53 28.21 33.74
N LYS A 57 -45.69 28.55 33.13
CA LYS A 57 -46.03 28.05 31.79
C LYS A 57 -45.27 28.80 30.68
N SER A 58 -45.04 30.10 30.81
CA SER A 58 -44.32 30.90 29.81
C SER A 58 -42.83 30.58 29.74
N LYS A 59 -42.12 30.53 30.88
CA LYS A 59 -40.68 30.21 30.91
C LYS A 59 -40.36 28.79 30.41
N LYS A 60 -41.19 27.78 30.73
CA LYS A 60 -41.05 26.42 30.19
C LYS A 60 -41.33 26.36 28.69
N LYS A 61 -42.32 27.10 28.19
CA LYS A 61 -42.61 27.21 26.75
C LYS A 61 -41.46 27.86 25.99
N ILE A 62 -40.89 28.94 26.52
CA ILE A 62 -39.73 29.63 25.94
C ILE A 62 -38.49 28.73 25.92
N ALA A 63 -38.25 27.94 26.98
CA ALA A 63 -37.14 26.99 27.02
C ALA A 63 -37.30 25.84 26.00
N ALA A 64 -38.50 25.29 25.87
CA ALA A 64 -38.81 24.26 24.87
C ALA A 64 -38.69 24.78 23.44
N GLU A 65 -39.14 26.01 23.18
CA GLU A 65 -39.04 26.67 21.88
C GLU A 65 -37.58 26.96 21.50
N LYS A 66 -36.76 27.45 22.43
CA LYS A 66 -35.31 27.63 22.20
C LYS A 66 -34.60 26.31 21.90
N ALA A 67 -34.92 25.25 22.65
CA ALA A 67 -34.34 23.92 22.41
C ALA A 67 -34.75 23.36 21.04
N ALA A 68 -35.98 23.59 20.60
CA ALA A 68 -36.45 23.19 19.27
C ALA A 68 -35.75 23.97 18.15
N ILE A 69 -35.53 25.28 18.33
CA ILE A 69 -34.79 26.11 17.36
C ILE A 69 -33.33 25.67 17.28
N GLU A 70 -32.69 25.39 18.42
CA GLU A 70 -31.30 24.92 18.45
C GLU A 70 -31.15 23.56 17.77
N LEU A 71 -32.06 22.62 18.03
CA LEU A 71 -32.10 21.33 17.34
C LEU A 71 -32.31 21.50 15.82
N ALA A 72 -33.23 22.37 15.41
CA ALA A 72 -33.47 22.66 13.99
C ALA A 72 -32.22 23.23 13.31
N ASN A 73 -31.49 24.12 13.98
CA ASN A 73 -30.22 24.67 13.49
C ASN A 73 -29.14 23.59 13.36
N GLN A 74 -29.03 22.68 14.34
CA GLN A 74 -28.10 21.55 14.28
C GLN A 74 -28.43 20.61 13.13
N ILE A 75 -29.71 20.31 12.89
CA ILE A 75 -30.18 19.51 11.77
C ILE A 75 -29.85 20.19 10.44
N ALA A 76 -30.14 21.48 10.30
CA ALA A 76 -29.84 22.24 9.07
C ALA A 76 -28.33 22.29 8.78
N GLN A 77 -27.51 22.51 9.81
CA GLN A 77 -26.05 22.48 9.68
C GLN A 77 -25.54 21.09 9.31
N ALA A 78 -26.07 20.03 9.92
CA ALA A 78 -25.70 18.65 9.60
C ALA A 78 -26.04 18.32 8.13
N LYS A 79 -27.24 18.68 7.65
CA LYS A 79 -27.65 18.50 6.25
C LYS A 79 -26.74 19.25 5.28
N ALA A 80 -26.38 20.50 5.61
CA ALA A 80 -25.47 21.30 4.80
C ALA A 80 -24.07 20.66 4.72
N SER A 81 -23.50 20.26 5.85
CA SER A 81 -22.20 19.56 5.90
C SER A 81 -22.23 18.23 5.12
N LEU A 82 -23.26 17.40 5.30
CA LEU A 82 -23.36 16.11 4.59
C LEU A 82 -23.51 16.31 3.09
N THR A 83 -24.34 17.28 2.66
CA THR A 83 -24.49 17.63 1.25
C THR A 83 -23.16 18.12 0.67
N ASP A 84 -22.39 18.92 1.43
CA ASP A 84 -21.06 19.33 1.00
C ASP A 84 -20.12 18.12 0.82
N LEU A 85 -20.13 17.15 1.73
CA LEU A 85 -19.33 15.91 1.62
C LEU A 85 -19.70 15.04 0.41
N LEU A 86 -20.94 15.10 -0.07
CA LEU A 86 -21.40 14.35 -1.24
C LEU A 86 -20.89 14.94 -2.56
N ARG A 87 -20.51 16.22 -2.57
CA ARG A 87 -19.98 16.89 -3.76
C ARG A 87 -18.71 16.22 -4.27
N ASN A 88 -18.56 16.19 -5.59
CA ASN A 88 -17.37 15.61 -6.25
C ASN A 88 -16.16 16.54 -6.20
N ASP A 89 -16.38 17.85 -6.11
CA ASP A 89 -15.37 18.89 -6.04
C ASP A 89 -15.05 19.32 -4.59
N ASN A 90 -15.46 18.50 -3.60
CA ASN A 90 -15.16 18.78 -2.21
C ASN A 90 -13.63 18.78 -1.98
N PRO A 91 -13.03 19.88 -1.51
CA PRO A 91 -11.58 20.02 -1.38
C PRO A 91 -11.00 19.29 -0.16
N LYS A 92 -11.84 18.76 0.74
CA LYS A 92 -11.41 18.07 1.96
C LYS A 92 -10.67 16.78 1.63
N THR A 93 -9.68 16.44 2.45
CA THR A 93 -9.05 15.12 2.38
C THR A 93 -10.00 14.03 2.87
N TYR A 94 -9.69 12.77 2.55
CA TYR A 94 -10.46 11.63 3.03
C TYR A 94 -10.60 11.62 4.56
N GLU A 95 -9.52 11.92 5.28
CA GLU A 95 -9.49 11.98 6.75
C GLU A 95 -10.38 13.09 7.31
N GLU A 96 -10.38 14.26 6.68
CA GLU A 96 -11.23 15.39 7.07
C GLU A 96 -12.71 15.07 6.84
N LYS A 97 -13.05 14.38 5.74
CA LYS A 97 -14.42 13.93 5.45
C LYS A 97 -14.89 12.92 6.51
N ILE A 98 -14.05 11.97 6.90
CA ILE A 98 -14.36 10.99 7.95
C ILE A 98 -14.53 11.68 9.32
N ALA A 99 -13.68 12.66 9.64
CA ALA A 99 -13.78 13.42 10.88
C ALA A 99 -15.10 14.22 10.95
N GLU A 100 -15.49 14.85 9.85
CA GLU A 100 -16.74 15.61 9.74
C GLU A 100 -17.96 14.68 9.85
N LEU A 101 -17.97 13.56 9.15
CA LEU A 101 -19.01 12.54 9.27
C LEU A 101 -19.14 12.04 10.71
N LYS A 102 -18.00 11.75 11.37
CA LYS A 102 -17.98 11.33 12.78
C LYS A 102 -18.60 12.40 13.69
N ARG A 103 -18.20 13.67 13.52
CA ARG A 103 -18.72 14.80 14.29
C ARG A 103 -20.24 14.88 14.20
N ILE A 104 -20.80 14.70 13.01
CA ILE A 104 -22.25 14.73 12.76
C ILE A 104 -22.95 13.52 13.39
N LYS A 105 -22.39 12.31 13.27
CA LYS A 105 -22.93 11.11 13.91
C LYS A 105 -22.93 11.18 15.44
N ASP A 106 -21.91 11.82 16.02
CA ASP A 106 -21.79 12.01 17.48
C ASP A 106 -22.89 12.93 18.04
N MET A 107 -23.53 13.77 17.21
CA MET A 107 -24.66 14.63 17.63
C MET A 107 -25.96 13.83 17.85
N GLN A 108 -26.06 12.60 17.36
CA GLN A 108 -27.23 11.72 17.55
C GLN A 108 -28.57 12.36 17.15
N LEU A 109 -28.58 13.15 16.08
CA LEU A 109 -29.77 13.78 15.54
C LEU A 109 -30.74 12.72 15.03
N ARG A 110 -32.00 12.75 15.48
CA ARG A 110 -33.07 11.82 15.07
C ARG A 110 -33.90 12.42 13.93
N ASP A 111 -33.26 12.67 12.80
CA ASP A 111 -33.88 13.22 11.60
C ASP A 111 -33.71 12.23 10.42
N PRO A 112 -34.80 11.73 9.80
CA PRO A 112 -34.70 10.71 8.74
C PRO A 112 -33.88 11.14 7.52
N GLU A 113 -33.89 12.43 7.17
CA GLU A 113 -33.13 12.94 6.03
C GLU A 113 -31.64 13.05 6.35
N VAL A 114 -31.28 13.44 7.59
CA VAL A 114 -29.90 13.35 8.08
C VAL A 114 -29.40 11.92 8.05
N GLU A 115 -30.20 10.94 8.49
CA GLU A 115 -29.84 9.52 8.44
C GLU A 115 -29.59 9.04 7.00
N GLN A 116 -30.47 9.39 6.06
CA GLN A 116 -30.28 9.06 4.63
C GLN A 116 -29.02 9.71 4.04
N LEU A 117 -28.72 10.96 4.40
CA LEU A 117 -27.51 11.65 3.94
C LEU A 117 -26.25 11.03 4.55
N ILE A 118 -26.30 10.58 5.81
CA ILE A 118 -25.21 9.83 6.44
C ILE A 118 -24.94 8.54 5.65
N ASP A 119 -25.97 7.78 5.31
CA ASP A 119 -25.81 6.53 4.54
C ASP A 119 -25.19 6.77 3.15
N GLN A 120 -25.61 7.84 2.47
CA GLN A 120 -25.03 8.23 1.18
C GLN A 120 -23.56 8.63 1.30
N VAL A 121 -23.22 9.43 2.31
CA VAL A 121 -21.83 9.85 2.58
C VAL A 121 -20.98 8.64 2.95
N GLU A 122 -21.47 7.72 3.78
CA GLU A 122 -20.78 6.48 4.14
C GLU A 122 -20.51 5.61 2.92
N THR A 123 -21.52 5.43 2.06
CA THR A 123 -21.38 4.69 0.81
C THR A 123 -20.31 5.32 -0.07
N LYS A 124 -20.34 6.65 -0.27
CA LYS A 124 -19.36 7.39 -1.06
C LYS A 124 -17.95 7.25 -0.48
N LEU A 125 -17.77 7.45 0.82
CA LEU A 125 -16.48 7.37 1.50
C LEU A 125 -15.94 5.94 1.51
N SER A 126 -16.80 4.92 1.58
CA SER A 126 -16.36 3.53 1.46
C SER A 126 -15.80 3.24 0.07
N ALA A 127 -16.43 3.76 -0.99
CA ALA A 127 -15.94 3.62 -2.36
C ALA A 127 -14.63 4.41 -2.58
N GLU A 128 -14.54 5.64 -2.05
CA GLU A 128 -13.31 6.45 -2.09
C GLU A 128 -12.15 5.73 -1.39
N TYR A 129 -12.40 5.09 -0.25
CA TYR A 129 -11.40 4.31 0.48
C TYR A 129 -10.88 3.10 -0.32
N GLN A 130 -11.78 2.34 -0.96
CA GLN A 130 -11.38 1.21 -1.79
C GLN A 130 -10.51 1.66 -2.97
N GLU A 131 -10.81 2.81 -3.55
CA GLU A 131 -10.01 3.38 -4.64
C GLU A 131 -8.63 3.85 -4.16
N ILE A 132 -8.54 4.48 -2.98
CA ILE A 132 -7.27 4.84 -2.35
C ILE A 132 -6.42 3.57 -2.12
N LEU A 133 -7.02 2.51 -1.56
CA LEU A 133 -6.33 1.24 -1.35
C LEU A 133 -5.85 0.60 -2.65
N ARG A 134 -6.66 0.65 -3.72
CA ARG A 134 -6.27 0.14 -5.05
C ARG A 134 -5.07 0.90 -5.59
N LYS A 135 -5.10 2.23 -5.57
CA LYS A 135 -3.99 3.07 -6.02
C LYS A 135 -2.71 2.84 -5.22
N GLN A 136 -2.82 2.72 -3.89
CA GLN A 136 -1.67 2.42 -3.04
C GLN A 136 -1.05 1.05 -3.34
N LYS A 137 -1.87 0.02 -3.58
CA LYS A 137 -1.39 -1.31 -3.98
C LYS A 137 -0.72 -1.28 -5.35
N GLU A 138 -1.29 -0.57 -6.31
CA GLU A 138 -0.71 -0.41 -7.65
C GLU A 138 0.62 0.34 -7.62
N GLU A 139 0.69 1.43 -6.86
CA GLU A 139 1.92 2.21 -6.68
C GLU A 139 3.01 1.38 -5.99
N LYS A 140 2.66 0.65 -4.92
CA LYS A 140 3.59 -0.27 -4.26
C LYS A 140 4.12 -1.34 -5.22
N LYS A 141 3.24 -1.93 -6.04
CA LYS A 141 3.63 -2.92 -7.05
C LYS A 141 4.55 -2.31 -8.11
N ARG A 142 4.30 -1.06 -8.54
CA ARG A 142 5.16 -0.33 -9.47
C ARG A 142 6.55 -0.08 -8.87
N GLN A 143 6.62 0.39 -7.64
CA GLN A 143 7.87 0.63 -6.92
C GLN A 143 8.66 -0.65 -6.71
N GLU A 144 8.00 -1.76 -6.36
CA GLU A 144 8.64 -3.07 -6.22
C GLU A 144 9.21 -3.57 -7.54
N LEU A 145 8.45 -3.45 -8.65
CA LEU A 145 8.91 -3.83 -9.98
C LEU A 145 10.09 -2.96 -10.44
N GLU A 146 10.03 -1.65 -10.21
CA GLU A 146 11.12 -0.74 -10.55
C GLU A 146 12.38 -1.03 -9.73
N ALA A 147 12.23 -1.27 -8.42
CA ALA A 147 13.35 -1.65 -7.57
C ALA A 147 13.98 -2.98 -8.00
N GLN A 148 13.18 -3.96 -8.41
CA GLN A 148 13.70 -5.22 -8.97
C GLN A 148 14.46 -4.99 -10.29
N ARG A 149 13.91 -4.16 -11.19
CA ARG A 149 14.56 -3.80 -12.45
C ARG A 149 15.90 -3.11 -12.21
N LEU A 150 15.95 -2.14 -11.28
CA LEU A 150 17.19 -1.43 -10.94
C LEU A 150 18.24 -2.36 -10.34
N LYS A 151 17.84 -3.29 -9.46
CA LYS A 151 18.74 -4.31 -8.93
C LYS A 151 19.31 -5.20 -10.03
N LYS A 152 18.45 -5.73 -10.90
CA LYS A 152 18.88 -6.56 -12.05
C LYS A 152 19.84 -5.79 -12.95
N GLN A 153 19.57 -4.51 -13.22
CA GLN A 153 20.46 -3.68 -14.03
C GLN A 153 21.82 -3.48 -13.35
N ALA A 154 21.84 -3.18 -12.05
CA ALA A 154 23.08 -3.01 -11.30
C ALA A 154 23.93 -4.30 -11.28
N GLU A 155 23.30 -5.48 -11.19
CA GLU A 155 23.99 -6.77 -11.30
C GLU A 155 24.61 -6.97 -12.70
N ILE A 156 23.86 -6.66 -13.76
CA ILE A 156 24.36 -6.69 -15.14
C ILE A 156 25.53 -5.72 -15.33
N ASP A 157 25.43 -4.51 -14.81
CA ASP A 157 26.47 -3.48 -14.92
C ASP A 157 27.75 -3.90 -14.19
N ASN A 158 27.62 -4.52 -13.02
CA ASN A 158 28.74 -5.07 -12.26
C ASN A 158 29.49 -6.16 -13.06
N ILE A 159 28.76 -7.13 -13.63
CA ILE A 159 29.35 -8.20 -14.44
C ILE A 159 29.99 -7.64 -15.72
N ASN A 160 29.33 -6.69 -16.39
CA ASN A 160 29.90 -5.99 -17.54
C ASN A 160 31.21 -5.28 -17.20
N ALA A 161 31.30 -4.66 -16.02
CA ALA A 161 32.53 -4.00 -15.58
C ALA A 161 33.68 -5.00 -15.44
N HIS A 162 33.44 -6.21 -14.94
CA HIS A 162 34.45 -7.28 -14.90
C HIS A 162 34.97 -7.64 -16.30
N PHE A 163 34.07 -7.85 -17.28
CA PHE A 163 34.46 -8.15 -18.65
C PHE A 163 35.24 -7.02 -19.32
N ILE A 164 34.79 -5.77 -19.15
CA ILE A 164 35.47 -4.58 -19.67
C ILE A 164 36.86 -4.48 -19.05
N ASN A 165 36.97 -4.65 -17.74
CA ASN A 165 38.24 -4.56 -17.04
C ASN A 165 39.23 -5.64 -17.52
N ILE A 166 38.80 -6.88 -17.74
CA ILE A 166 39.71 -7.92 -18.27
C ILE A 166 40.18 -7.57 -19.69
N ALA A 167 39.25 -7.14 -20.55
CA ALA A 167 39.56 -6.74 -21.92
C ALA A 167 40.51 -5.52 -21.99
N GLN A 168 40.39 -4.58 -21.05
CA GLN A 168 41.18 -3.34 -21.03
C GLN A 168 42.44 -3.39 -20.15
N ALA A 169 42.77 -4.53 -19.54
CA ALA A 169 43.97 -4.66 -18.70
C ALA A 169 45.25 -4.31 -19.49
N ALA A 170 46.20 -3.62 -18.85
CA ALA A 170 47.39 -3.11 -19.51
C ALA A 170 48.34 -4.22 -19.98
N ASN A 171 48.35 -5.36 -19.27
CA ASN A 171 49.18 -6.51 -19.59
C ASN A 171 48.52 -7.83 -19.16
N ALA A 172 49.14 -8.96 -19.53
CA ALA A 172 48.62 -10.29 -19.25
C ALA A 172 48.59 -10.63 -17.76
N ALA A 173 49.58 -10.17 -16.97
CA ALA A 173 49.62 -10.42 -15.54
C ALA A 173 48.44 -9.74 -14.83
N GLU A 174 48.17 -8.48 -15.15
CA GLU A 174 47.01 -7.75 -14.63
C GLU A 174 45.68 -8.40 -15.05
N ALA A 175 45.56 -8.80 -16.32
CA ALA A 175 44.37 -9.50 -16.81
C ALA A 175 44.14 -10.81 -16.03
N ASN A 176 45.18 -11.61 -15.79
CA ASN A 176 45.07 -12.86 -15.04
C ASN A 176 44.58 -12.63 -13.60
N VAL A 177 45.03 -11.57 -12.92
CA VAL A 177 44.51 -11.21 -11.58
C VAL A 177 43.01 -10.88 -11.66
N ARG A 178 42.60 -10.07 -12.63
CA ARG A 178 41.19 -9.71 -12.85
C ARG A 178 40.33 -10.93 -13.20
N ILE A 179 40.86 -11.89 -13.96
CA ILE A 179 40.20 -13.17 -14.26
C ILE A 179 39.96 -13.96 -12.97
N GLN A 180 41.00 -14.18 -12.16
CA GLN A 180 40.87 -14.93 -10.90
C GLN A 180 39.84 -14.31 -9.96
N GLN A 181 39.83 -12.98 -9.84
CA GLN A 181 38.82 -12.26 -9.06
C GLN A 181 37.41 -12.45 -9.64
N THR A 182 37.26 -12.35 -10.96
CA THR A 182 35.97 -12.50 -11.66
C THR A 182 35.42 -13.92 -11.53
N LEU A 183 36.27 -14.95 -11.59
CA LEU A 183 35.85 -16.34 -11.43
C LEU A 183 35.21 -16.62 -10.06
N THR A 184 35.52 -15.83 -9.02
CA THR A 184 34.88 -15.99 -7.70
C THR A 184 33.38 -15.69 -7.71
N TYR A 185 32.84 -15.00 -8.71
CA TYR A 185 31.40 -14.74 -8.86
C TYR A 185 30.64 -15.91 -9.49
N TYR A 186 31.35 -16.87 -10.08
CA TYR A 186 30.78 -18.03 -10.76
C TYR A 186 30.81 -19.26 -9.85
N ALA A 187 29.86 -20.18 -10.04
CA ALA A 187 29.79 -21.40 -9.25
C ALA A 187 30.99 -22.33 -9.53
N SER A 188 31.52 -22.28 -10.76
CA SER A 188 32.77 -22.94 -11.14
C SER A 188 33.36 -22.29 -12.41
N PRO A 189 34.63 -22.58 -12.75
CA PRO A 189 35.23 -22.17 -14.03
C PRO A 189 34.54 -22.76 -15.27
N GLU A 190 33.77 -23.85 -15.10
CA GLU A 190 33.07 -24.58 -16.15
C GLU A 190 31.67 -24.00 -16.46
N VAL A 191 31.27 -22.93 -15.80
CA VAL A 191 29.96 -22.31 -16.00
C VAL A 191 29.77 -21.95 -17.47
N PRO A 192 28.68 -22.40 -18.11
CA PRO A 192 28.44 -22.14 -19.53
C PRO A 192 28.23 -20.66 -19.82
N VAL A 193 28.91 -20.19 -20.87
CA VAL A 193 28.68 -18.90 -21.52
C VAL A 193 28.06 -19.19 -22.88
N LEU A 194 26.81 -18.77 -23.06
CA LEU A 194 26.06 -19.00 -24.29
C LEU A 194 26.07 -17.73 -25.14
N LEU A 195 26.72 -17.79 -26.31
CA LEU A 195 26.81 -16.66 -27.22
C LEU A 195 25.64 -16.72 -28.22
N ILE A 196 24.66 -15.85 -28.05
CA ILE A 196 23.52 -15.74 -28.95
C ILE A 196 23.98 -15.13 -30.28
N ILE A 197 23.78 -15.87 -31.37
CA ILE A 197 24.02 -15.44 -32.75
C ILE A 197 22.81 -14.66 -33.27
N ASN A 198 21.61 -15.19 -33.07
CA ASN A 198 20.37 -14.58 -33.55
C ASN A 198 19.16 -14.97 -32.71
N ILE A 199 18.10 -14.16 -32.80
CA ILE A 199 16.80 -14.39 -32.14
C ILE A 199 15.71 -14.35 -33.21
N TYR A 200 14.85 -15.37 -33.23
CA TYR A 200 13.78 -15.53 -34.21
C TYR A 200 12.41 -15.67 -33.55
N GLY A 201 11.37 -15.22 -34.26
CA GLY A 201 9.96 -15.47 -33.92
C GLY A 201 9.63 -15.27 -32.43
N ASP A 202 9.03 -16.29 -31.81
CA ASP A 202 8.67 -16.35 -30.39
C ASP A 202 9.89 -16.54 -29.46
N ASN A 203 10.93 -15.72 -29.62
CA ASN A 203 12.14 -15.70 -28.77
C ASN A 203 12.99 -16.98 -28.82
N GLN A 204 13.00 -17.68 -29.97
CA GLN A 204 13.91 -18.80 -30.21
C GLN A 204 15.32 -18.27 -30.47
N LYS A 205 16.32 -18.82 -29.76
CA LYS A 205 17.70 -18.33 -29.77
C LYS A 205 18.61 -19.35 -30.45
N ASP A 206 19.39 -18.89 -31.42
CA ASP A 206 20.50 -19.66 -31.98
C ASP A 206 21.79 -19.27 -31.26
N TYR A 207 22.52 -20.27 -30.80
CA TYR A 207 23.76 -20.10 -30.06
C TYR A 207 24.97 -20.50 -30.91
N ASP A 208 26.08 -19.81 -30.70
CA ASP A 208 27.38 -20.23 -31.19
C ASP A 208 27.88 -21.46 -30.43
N LYS A 209 29.04 -21.98 -30.83
CA LYS A 209 29.69 -23.09 -30.13
C LYS A 209 29.75 -22.81 -28.62
N PRO A 210 29.29 -23.74 -27.77
CA PRO A 210 29.36 -23.59 -26.32
C PRO A 210 30.78 -23.31 -25.85
N THR A 211 30.90 -22.42 -24.86
CA THR A 211 32.16 -22.13 -24.17
C THR A 211 31.91 -22.02 -22.66
N THR A 212 32.97 -22.05 -21.87
CA THR A 212 32.92 -21.85 -20.42
C THR A 212 33.34 -20.44 -20.04
N ILE A 213 33.02 -20.02 -18.82
CA ILE A 213 33.44 -18.70 -18.34
C ILE A 213 34.95 -18.55 -18.32
N ASP A 214 35.71 -19.57 -17.89
CA ASP A 214 37.17 -19.49 -17.90
C ASP A 214 37.72 -19.27 -19.32
N HIS A 215 37.25 -20.05 -20.29
CA HIS A 215 37.65 -19.88 -21.69
C HIS A 215 37.24 -18.52 -22.24
N TYR A 216 36.03 -18.05 -21.92
CA TYR A 216 35.55 -16.76 -22.39
C TYR A 216 36.34 -15.59 -21.81
N LEU A 217 36.67 -15.62 -20.51
CA LEU A 217 37.47 -14.59 -19.86
C LEU A 217 38.90 -14.55 -20.42
N ASN A 218 39.51 -15.71 -20.68
CA ASN A 218 40.81 -15.78 -21.35
C ASN A 218 40.75 -15.25 -22.78
N TYR A 219 39.68 -15.55 -23.53
CA TYR A 219 39.44 -14.96 -24.84
C TYR A 219 39.37 -13.43 -24.77
N LEU A 220 38.64 -12.85 -23.81
CA LEU A 220 38.57 -11.38 -23.63
C LEU A 220 39.94 -10.76 -23.35
N LYS A 221 40.77 -11.43 -22.54
CA LYS A 221 42.16 -11.02 -22.28
C LYS A 221 42.96 -10.96 -23.58
N ASP A 222 42.84 -11.97 -24.43
CA ASP A 222 43.65 -12.11 -25.64
C ASP A 222 43.20 -11.15 -26.74
N VAL A 223 41.88 -10.98 -26.93
CA VAL A 223 41.34 -10.09 -27.96
C VAL A 223 41.27 -8.62 -27.56
N LYS A 224 41.46 -8.30 -26.27
CA LYS A 224 41.42 -6.95 -25.70
C LYS A 224 40.15 -6.15 -26.05
N LYS A 225 39.04 -6.85 -26.26
CA LYS A 225 37.78 -6.25 -26.72
C LYS A 225 36.56 -6.94 -26.11
N TYR A 226 35.61 -6.14 -25.63
CA TYR A 226 34.30 -6.60 -25.18
C TYR A 226 33.19 -5.89 -25.97
N ASN A 227 32.55 -6.62 -26.89
CA ASN A 227 31.50 -6.13 -27.80
C ASN A 227 30.18 -6.90 -27.66
N ARG A 228 29.94 -7.47 -26.47
CA ARG A 228 28.70 -8.18 -26.13
C ARG A 228 27.91 -7.42 -25.07
N GLN A 229 26.63 -7.72 -24.98
CA GLN A 229 25.77 -7.34 -23.87
C GLN A 229 25.18 -8.60 -23.23
N ILE A 230 24.92 -8.52 -21.94
CA ILE A 230 24.32 -9.61 -21.18
C ILE A 230 22.83 -9.63 -21.44
N GLU A 231 22.33 -10.73 -21.98
CA GLU A 231 20.91 -10.96 -22.24
C GLU A 231 20.23 -11.55 -20.99
N SER A 232 20.85 -12.58 -20.41
CA SER A 232 20.33 -13.24 -19.21
C SER A 232 21.45 -13.83 -18.35
N ILE A 233 21.16 -13.98 -17.05
CA ILE A 233 22.05 -14.58 -16.06
C ILE A 233 21.19 -15.50 -15.19
N LYS A 234 21.69 -16.70 -14.89
CA LYS A 234 21.10 -17.59 -13.89
C LYS A 234 22.03 -17.71 -12.69
N PHE A 235 21.44 -17.76 -11.50
CA PHE A 235 22.15 -17.88 -10.24
C PHE A 235 21.77 -19.18 -9.51
N ASP A 236 22.69 -19.71 -8.72
CA ASP A 236 22.40 -20.76 -7.75
C ASP A 236 21.82 -20.20 -6.43
N GLU A 237 21.57 -21.08 -5.46
CA GLU A 237 21.05 -20.73 -4.13
C GLU A 237 22.02 -19.85 -3.31
N ASN A 238 23.32 -19.87 -3.64
CA ASN A 238 24.36 -19.05 -3.02
C ASN A 238 24.62 -17.73 -3.78
N HIS A 239 23.77 -17.39 -4.74
CA HIS A 239 23.90 -16.23 -5.62
C HIS A 239 25.18 -16.23 -6.46
N LYS A 240 25.70 -17.41 -6.79
CA LYS A 240 26.79 -17.60 -7.78
C LYS A 240 26.22 -17.77 -9.17
N ILE A 241 26.90 -17.21 -10.17
CA ILE A 241 26.48 -17.33 -11.56
C ILE A 241 26.69 -18.78 -12.03
N ILE A 242 25.64 -19.39 -12.58
CA ILE A 242 25.65 -20.76 -13.13
C ILE A 242 25.42 -20.84 -14.63
N GLU A 243 24.98 -19.74 -15.26
CA GLU A 243 24.85 -19.62 -16.71
C GLU A 243 24.79 -18.13 -17.06
N ILE A 244 25.38 -17.75 -18.19
CA ILE A 244 25.26 -16.40 -18.73
C ILE A 244 25.04 -16.45 -20.24
N GLU A 245 24.05 -15.69 -20.72
CA GLU A 245 23.78 -15.52 -22.13
C GLU A 245 24.26 -14.14 -22.58
N LEU A 246 25.01 -14.11 -23.68
CA LEU A 246 25.58 -12.90 -24.26
C LEU A 246 25.12 -12.74 -25.70
N ILE A 247 24.67 -11.56 -26.07
CA ILE A 247 24.35 -11.21 -27.45
C ILE A 247 25.29 -10.11 -27.95
N LYS A 248 25.50 -10.04 -29.26
CA LYS A 248 26.26 -8.94 -29.86
C LYS A 248 25.59 -7.60 -29.54
N LYS A 249 26.40 -6.58 -29.19
CA LYS A 249 25.93 -5.18 -29.13
C LYS A 249 25.55 -4.68 -30.52
#